data_AF-A0A5B8LGQ0-F1
#
_entry.id   AF-A0A5B8LGQ0-F1
#
_cell.length_a   1.000
_cell.length_b   1.000
_cell.length_c   1.000
_cell.angle_alpha   90.00
_cell.angle_beta   90.00
_cell.angle_gamma   90.00
#
_symmetry.space_group_name_H-M   'P 1'
#
loop_
_entity.id
_entity.type
_entity.pdbx_description
1 polymer ?
#
loop_
_entity_poly.entity_id
_entity_poly.type
_entity_poly.pdbx_seq_one_letter_code
_entity_poly.pdbx_strand_id
1 'polypeptide(L)'
;MRRALGTFALLMTLLGGCASVPVKPVAAVSDPAPVEPVLTGWRATASATDRARIDALPGLWKQALGQIPARLRGKVTAEGALLEPAGALTLPELSPGNYLCRLIRLGGQRGYVSFKPDFCYITDEGEKRTFTKQTGTALPGGWLFADTDMRQVFLGTNRATAAGTAPPYGDDPSRDIAAVIERVAPFRWRMVVPHGSGGDVLDIYELVPIPPKVPGAGPVVAPSA
;
A
#
# COMPACT_ATOMS: atom_id res chain seq x y z
N MET A 1 32.01 81.57 -5.56
CA MET A 1 31.27 82.38 -4.55
C MET A 1 29.99 81.66 -4.18
N ARG A 2 29.62 81.72 -2.89
CA ARG A 2 28.43 81.13 -2.22
C ARG A 2 28.52 79.65 -1.81
N ARG A 3 29.04 79.42 -0.60
CA ARG A 3 28.67 78.32 0.30
C ARG A 3 28.85 78.76 1.76
N ALA A 4 28.12 78.07 2.64
CA ALA A 4 28.18 78.08 4.11
C ALA A 4 27.26 79.11 4.81
N LEU A 5 26.56 78.80 5.89
CA LEU A 5 26.25 77.52 6.56
C LEU A 5 25.02 77.84 7.43
N GLY A 6 24.03 76.95 7.46
CA GLY A 6 22.76 77.14 8.15
C GLY A 6 22.86 76.99 9.67
N THR A 7 22.05 77.83 10.32
CA THR A 7 21.98 78.17 11.74
C THR A 7 21.41 77.07 12.63
N PHE A 8 21.96 76.98 13.84
CA PHE A 8 21.55 76.17 14.99
C PHE A 8 20.24 76.73 15.60
N ALA A 9 19.20 75.91 15.82
CA ALA A 9 18.01 76.32 16.57
C ALA A 9 17.40 75.16 17.39
N LEU A 10 17.75 75.21 18.68
CA LEU A 10 17.02 74.93 19.92
C LEU A 10 15.84 73.93 19.98
N LEU A 11 16.04 73.05 20.95
CA LEU A 11 15.24 71.94 21.49
C LEU A 11 14.03 72.42 22.32
N MET A 12 12.84 71.86 22.08
CA MET A 12 11.74 71.81 23.07
C MET A 12 10.99 70.47 22.95
N THR A 13 11.34 69.52 23.82
CA THR A 13 10.70 68.20 23.94
C THR A 13 9.49 68.29 24.86
N LEU A 14 8.29 68.17 24.27
CA LEU A 14 7.03 67.96 25.00
C LEU A 14 6.90 66.47 25.35
N LEU A 15 6.93 66.13 26.64
CA LEU A 15 6.54 64.80 27.13
C LEU A 15 5.01 64.69 27.12
N GLY A 16 4.46 64.03 26.10
CA GLY A 16 3.07 63.56 26.08
C GLY A 16 2.99 62.17 26.71
N GLY A 17 2.45 62.08 27.93
CA GLY A 17 2.14 60.79 28.56
C GLY A 17 0.90 60.15 27.93
N CYS A 18 1.09 59.05 27.19
CA CYS A 18 -0.03 58.19 26.77
C CYS A 18 -0.48 57.33 27.95
N ALA A 19 -1.69 57.58 28.45
CA ALA A 19 -2.38 56.66 29.34
C ALA A 19 -2.78 55.39 28.58
N SER A 20 -2.21 54.25 28.94
CA SER A 20 -2.60 52.94 28.42
C SER A 20 -3.88 52.47 29.11
N VAL A 21 -4.94 52.25 28.32
CA VAL A 21 -6.19 51.63 28.79
C VAL A 21 -5.91 50.15 29.08
N PRO A 22 -6.27 49.61 30.26
CA PRO A 22 -6.09 48.20 30.54
C PRO A 22 -7.04 47.37 29.67
N VAL A 23 -6.48 46.66 28.68
CA VAL A 23 -7.22 45.68 27.88
C VAL A 23 -7.58 44.52 28.79
N LYS A 24 -8.88 44.29 28.97
CA LYS A 24 -9.42 43.14 29.70
C LYS A 24 -8.96 41.87 28.97
N PRO A 25 -8.34 40.88 29.65
CA PRO A 25 -7.94 39.64 28.98
C PRO A 25 -9.18 38.94 28.44
N VAL A 26 -9.29 38.88 27.12
CA VAL A 26 -10.28 38.02 26.46
C VAL A 26 -9.82 36.59 26.70
N ALA A 27 -10.68 35.79 27.32
CA ALA A 27 -10.41 34.36 27.50
C ALA A 27 -10.09 33.76 26.14
N ALA A 28 -8.90 33.16 26.01
CA ALA A 28 -8.56 32.38 24.83
C ALA A 28 -9.58 31.23 24.76
N VAL A 29 -10.41 31.24 23.72
CA VAL A 29 -11.23 30.08 23.37
C VAL A 29 -10.23 29.03 22.91
N SER A 30 -10.02 28.00 23.73
CA SER A 30 -9.22 26.85 23.34
C SER A 30 -9.87 26.27 22.08
N ASP A 31 -9.10 26.19 20.99
CA ASP A 31 -9.55 25.48 19.79
C ASP A 31 -10.02 24.08 20.19
N PRO A 32 -11.16 23.60 19.65
CA PRO A 32 -11.60 22.24 19.91
C PRO A 32 -10.47 21.28 19.52
N ALA A 33 -10.15 20.36 20.43
CA ALA A 33 -9.13 19.35 20.18
C ALA A 33 -9.40 18.67 18.82
N PRO A 34 -8.36 18.37 18.00
CA PRO A 34 -8.54 17.68 16.75
C PRO A 34 -9.34 16.39 16.97
N VAL A 35 -10.50 16.28 16.32
CA VAL A 35 -11.30 15.05 16.36
C VAL A 35 -10.53 13.99 15.58
N GLU A 36 -10.00 12.99 16.27
CA GLU A 36 -9.35 11.87 15.58
C GLU A 36 -10.38 11.13 14.70
N PRO A 37 -10.04 10.81 13.45
CA PRO A 37 -10.97 10.13 12.56
C PRO A 37 -11.26 8.72 13.08
N VAL A 38 -12.55 8.38 13.17
CA VAL A 38 -12.98 7.02 13.51
C VAL A 38 -12.59 6.09 12.35
N LEU A 39 -11.65 5.18 12.60
CA LEU A 39 -11.21 4.21 11.61
C LEU A 39 -12.29 3.13 11.40
N THR A 40 -12.49 2.74 10.14
CA THR A 40 -13.45 1.70 9.74
C THR A 40 -12.80 0.69 8.79
N GLY A 41 -13.48 -0.43 8.56
CA GLY A 41 -13.00 -1.48 7.64
C GLY A 41 -11.61 -2.00 8.03
N TRP A 42 -10.75 -2.19 7.03
CA TRP A 42 -9.38 -2.69 7.27
C TRP A 42 -8.54 -1.73 8.13
N ARG A 43 -8.78 -0.41 8.06
CA ARG A 43 -8.01 0.57 8.84
C ARG A 43 -8.24 0.43 10.33
N ALA A 44 -9.43 -0.03 10.75
CA ALA A 44 -9.74 -0.33 12.14
C ALA A 44 -9.03 -1.60 12.63
N THR A 45 -8.72 -2.54 11.74
CA THR A 45 -8.05 -3.82 12.06
C THR A 45 -6.53 -3.73 11.97
N ALA A 46 -5.99 -3.00 11.00
CA ALA A 46 -4.55 -2.94 10.73
C ALA A 46 -3.77 -2.24 11.85
N SER A 47 -2.49 -2.62 12.01
CA SER A 47 -1.55 -1.88 12.85
C SER A 47 -1.26 -0.49 12.24
N ALA A 48 -0.78 0.45 13.07
CA ALA A 48 -0.37 1.77 12.57
C ALA A 48 0.77 1.67 11.55
N THR A 49 1.71 0.76 11.80
CA THR A 49 2.83 0.47 10.89
C THR A 49 2.34 -0.03 9.54
N ASP A 50 1.38 -0.94 9.51
CA ASP A 50 0.87 -1.50 8.26
C ASP A 50 0.01 -0.51 7.48
N ARG A 51 -0.79 0.33 8.16
CA ARG A 51 -1.45 1.46 7.52
C ARG A 51 -0.43 2.35 6.81
N ALA A 52 0.64 2.73 7.50
CA ALA A 52 1.69 3.56 6.93
C ALA A 52 2.39 2.90 5.73
N ARG A 53 2.62 1.57 5.74
CA ARG A 53 3.19 0.83 4.60
C ARG A 53 2.26 0.86 3.39
N ILE A 54 0.96 0.65 3.60
CA ILE A 54 -0.06 0.69 2.54
C ILE A 54 -0.17 2.10 1.95
N ASP A 55 -0.15 3.14 2.80
CA ASP A 55 -0.21 4.53 2.36
C ASP A 55 1.08 4.95 1.60
N ALA A 56 2.24 4.37 1.94
CA ALA A 56 3.52 4.61 1.26
C ALA A 56 3.69 3.86 -0.07
N LEU A 57 2.75 2.98 -0.43
CA LEU A 57 2.89 2.06 -1.57
C LEU A 57 3.23 2.73 -2.92
N PRO A 58 2.67 3.89 -3.29
CA PRO A 58 3.07 4.58 -4.53
C PRO A 58 4.57 4.95 -4.57
N GLY A 59 5.13 5.37 -3.43
CA GLY A 59 6.55 5.66 -3.31
C GLY A 59 7.40 4.39 -3.38
N LEU A 60 6.94 3.30 -2.77
CA LEU A 60 7.61 2.00 -2.80
C LEU A 60 7.65 1.40 -4.21
N TRP A 61 6.60 1.57 -5.01
CA TRP A 61 6.62 1.21 -6.44
C TRP A 61 7.70 1.96 -7.21
N LYS A 62 7.76 3.30 -7.05
CA LYS A 62 8.79 4.13 -7.69
C LYS A 62 10.19 3.70 -7.26
N GLN A 63 10.38 3.41 -5.98
CA GLN A 63 11.65 2.91 -5.45
C GLN A 63 12.02 1.55 -6.06
N ALA A 64 11.11 0.58 -6.03
CA ALA A 64 11.34 -0.78 -6.51
C ALA A 64 11.71 -0.79 -8.01
N LEU A 65 10.97 -0.03 -8.83
CA LEU A 65 11.23 0.11 -10.26
C LEU A 65 12.51 0.89 -10.57
N GLY A 66 12.86 1.88 -9.75
CA GLY A 66 14.13 2.61 -9.86
C GLY A 66 15.36 1.76 -9.57
N GLN A 67 15.21 0.68 -8.78
CA GLN A 67 16.27 -0.24 -8.41
C GLN A 67 16.47 -1.37 -9.44
N ILE A 68 15.75 -1.38 -10.57
CA ILE A 68 15.87 -2.43 -11.59
C ILE A 68 17.13 -2.25 -12.44
N PRO A 69 18.07 -3.21 -12.43
CA PRO A 69 19.24 -3.19 -13.30
C PRO A 69 18.83 -3.17 -14.78
N ALA A 70 19.58 -2.46 -15.62
CA ALA A 70 19.28 -2.31 -17.05
C ALA A 70 19.04 -3.66 -17.75
N ARG A 71 19.86 -4.69 -17.44
CA ARG A 71 19.74 -6.06 -17.98
C ARG A 71 18.43 -6.79 -17.63
N LEU A 72 17.68 -6.33 -16.63
CA LEU A 72 16.42 -6.94 -16.18
C LEU A 72 15.18 -6.16 -16.61
N ARG A 73 15.32 -4.94 -17.17
CA ARG A 73 14.17 -4.10 -17.56
C ARG A 73 13.26 -4.77 -18.59
N GLY A 74 13.83 -5.54 -19.52
CA GLY A 74 13.04 -6.32 -20.48
C GLY A 74 12.13 -7.35 -19.82
N LYS A 75 12.60 -8.00 -18.74
CA LYS A 75 11.77 -8.95 -17.97
C LYS A 75 10.64 -8.25 -17.24
N VAL A 76 10.92 -7.10 -16.61
CA VAL A 76 9.90 -6.29 -15.94
C VAL A 76 8.86 -5.79 -16.93
N THR A 77 9.28 -5.32 -18.10
CA THR A 77 8.38 -4.84 -19.17
C THR A 77 7.48 -5.96 -19.68
N ALA A 78 8.00 -7.19 -19.80
CA ALA A 78 7.23 -8.34 -20.27
C ALA A 78 6.10 -8.77 -19.32
N GLU A 79 6.12 -8.35 -18.05
CA GLU A 79 5.04 -8.64 -17.10
C GLU A 79 3.77 -7.80 -17.37
N GLY A 80 3.92 -6.69 -18.10
CA GLY A 80 2.83 -5.80 -18.49
C GLY A 80 2.08 -5.23 -17.28
N ALA A 81 0.75 -5.28 -17.33
CA ALA A 81 -0.15 -4.72 -16.29
C ALA A 81 0.14 -5.25 -14.87
N LEU A 82 0.78 -6.42 -14.73
CA LEU A 82 1.13 -6.97 -13.44
C LEU A 82 2.10 -6.07 -12.65
N LEU A 83 3.08 -5.47 -13.33
CA LEU A 83 4.10 -4.61 -12.72
C LEU A 83 3.93 -3.11 -13.05
N GLU A 84 2.80 -2.73 -13.64
CA GLU A 84 2.43 -1.33 -13.91
C GLU A 84 1.76 -0.73 -12.66
N PRO A 85 2.35 0.24 -11.94
CA PRO A 85 1.76 0.79 -10.73
C PRO A 85 0.33 1.29 -10.90
N ALA A 86 -0.01 1.87 -12.05
CA ALA A 86 -1.35 2.37 -12.36
C ALA A 86 -2.27 1.33 -13.04
N GLY A 87 -1.92 0.04 -13.02
CA GLY A 87 -2.63 -1.03 -13.75
C GLY A 87 -3.89 -1.59 -13.09
N ALA A 88 -4.35 -1.01 -11.96
CA ALA A 88 -5.55 -1.48 -11.27
C ALA A 88 -6.82 -1.25 -12.12
N LEU A 89 -7.78 -2.15 -12.00
CA LEU A 89 -9.09 -2.12 -12.68
C LEU A 89 -10.23 -2.23 -11.66
N THR A 90 -11.40 -1.75 -12.06
CA THR A 90 -12.62 -1.85 -11.24
C THR A 90 -13.03 -3.30 -10.97
N LEU A 91 -13.84 -3.51 -9.93
CA LEU A 91 -14.29 -4.82 -9.47
C LEU A 91 -13.09 -5.68 -9.01
N PRO A 92 -12.42 -5.27 -7.91
CA PRO A 92 -11.17 -5.87 -7.47
C PRO A 92 -11.37 -7.20 -6.76
N GLU A 93 -12.62 -7.52 -6.41
CA GLU A 93 -12.99 -8.69 -5.66
C GLU A 93 -12.47 -9.99 -6.26
N LEU A 94 -11.67 -10.72 -5.48
CA LEU A 94 -11.29 -12.09 -5.81
C LEU A 94 -12.51 -13.01 -5.70
N SER A 95 -12.74 -13.81 -6.75
CA SER A 95 -13.77 -14.86 -6.72
C SER A 95 -13.29 -16.07 -5.89
N PRO A 96 -14.19 -16.76 -5.18
CA PRO A 96 -13.85 -18.00 -4.49
C PRO A 96 -13.28 -19.08 -5.44
N GLY A 97 -12.39 -19.93 -4.92
CA GLY A 97 -11.86 -21.08 -5.65
C GLY A 97 -10.33 -21.17 -5.68
N ASN A 98 -9.83 -22.05 -6.57
CA ASN A 98 -8.41 -22.35 -6.71
C ASN A 98 -7.71 -21.38 -7.65
N TYR A 99 -6.47 -21.00 -7.31
CA TYR A 99 -5.63 -20.10 -8.09
C TYR A 99 -4.22 -20.67 -8.24
N LEU A 100 -3.61 -20.42 -9.40
CA LEU A 100 -2.16 -20.38 -9.49
C LEU A 100 -1.70 -19.03 -8.94
N CYS A 101 -0.71 -19.08 -8.04
CA CYS A 101 -0.12 -17.89 -7.47
C CYS A 101 1.40 -17.86 -7.66
N ARG A 102 1.88 -16.90 -8.45
CA ARG A 102 3.32 -16.73 -8.73
C ARG A 102 3.86 -15.55 -7.95
N LEU A 103 4.92 -15.78 -7.19
CA LEU A 103 5.65 -14.71 -6.50
C LEU A 103 6.66 -14.04 -7.44
N ILE A 104 6.63 -12.73 -7.46
CA ILE A 104 7.67 -11.86 -8.01
C ILE A 104 8.19 -10.98 -6.88
N ARG A 105 9.50 -10.86 -6.76
CA ARG A 105 10.15 -9.91 -5.86
C ARG A 105 10.77 -8.78 -6.65
N LEU A 106 10.49 -7.54 -6.24
CA LEU A 106 10.86 -6.33 -6.96
C LEU A 106 11.66 -5.37 -6.07
N GLY A 107 12.68 -4.75 -6.64
CA GLY A 107 13.64 -3.89 -5.94
C GLY A 107 14.73 -4.67 -5.20
N GLY A 108 15.44 -3.98 -4.32
CA GLY A 108 16.57 -4.52 -3.55
C GLY A 108 17.78 -4.86 -4.42
N GLN A 109 18.74 -5.60 -3.84
CA GLN A 109 20.01 -5.93 -4.50
C GLN A 109 19.82 -6.74 -5.79
N ARG A 110 18.83 -7.63 -5.83
CA ARG A 110 18.54 -8.47 -7.01
C ARG A 110 17.72 -7.73 -8.06
N GLY A 111 16.99 -6.68 -7.68
CA GLY A 111 16.14 -5.88 -8.55
C GLY A 111 14.86 -6.60 -8.98
N TYR A 112 14.96 -7.78 -9.57
CA TYR A 112 13.81 -8.57 -10.00
C TYR A 112 14.09 -10.07 -9.91
N VAL A 113 13.18 -10.82 -9.30
CA VAL A 113 13.19 -12.28 -9.28
C VAL A 113 11.75 -12.79 -9.43
N SER A 114 11.52 -13.68 -10.38
CA SER A 114 10.26 -14.41 -10.53
C SER A 114 10.45 -15.87 -10.13
N PHE A 115 9.47 -16.40 -9.41
CA PHE A 115 9.41 -17.80 -9.00
C PHE A 115 8.45 -18.60 -9.88
N LYS A 116 8.40 -19.91 -9.66
CA LYS A 116 7.41 -20.79 -10.27
C LYS A 116 6.05 -20.58 -9.57
N PRO A 117 4.92 -20.77 -10.26
CA PRO A 117 3.61 -20.71 -9.61
C PRO A 117 3.45 -21.79 -8.52
N ASP A 118 2.83 -21.39 -7.42
CA ASP A 118 2.33 -22.22 -6.33
C ASP A 118 0.79 -22.29 -6.40
N PHE A 119 0.17 -23.03 -5.48
CA PHE A 119 -1.28 -23.08 -5.31
C PHE A 119 -1.75 -22.15 -4.20
N CYS A 120 -2.82 -21.42 -4.50
CA CYS A 120 -3.54 -20.57 -3.57
C CYS A 120 -5.03 -20.87 -3.63
N TYR A 121 -5.73 -20.54 -2.55
CA TYR A 121 -7.17 -20.75 -2.43
C TYR A 121 -7.85 -19.53 -1.84
N ILE A 122 -9.01 -19.18 -2.41
CA ILE A 122 -9.91 -18.15 -1.90
C ILE A 122 -11.14 -18.83 -1.33
N THR A 123 -11.37 -18.70 -0.03
CA THR A 123 -12.58 -19.20 0.64
C THR A 123 -13.59 -18.08 0.79
N ASP A 124 -14.86 -18.41 0.59
CA ASP A 124 -15.98 -17.54 0.95
C ASP A 124 -16.49 -17.89 2.35
N GLU A 125 -16.47 -16.92 3.26
CA GLU A 125 -16.87 -17.05 4.67
C GLU A 125 -18.10 -16.16 4.93
N GLY A 126 -18.99 -16.04 3.93
CA GLY A 126 -20.16 -15.18 3.96
C GLY A 126 -19.81 -13.72 3.63
N GLU A 127 -19.75 -12.86 4.64
CA GLU A 127 -19.50 -11.42 4.45
C GLU A 127 -18.03 -11.09 4.12
N LYS A 128 -17.13 -12.05 4.31
CA LYS A 128 -15.70 -11.89 4.08
C LYS A 128 -15.14 -13.07 3.31
N ARG A 129 -14.02 -12.84 2.65
CA ARG A 129 -13.25 -13.87 1.97
C ARG A 129 -11.88 -14.00 2.62
N THR A 130 -11.30 -15.18 2.54
CA THR A 130 -9.92 -15.42 2.97
C THR A 130 -9.05 -15.76 1.77
N PHE A 131 -7.79 -15.36 1.84
CA PHE A 131 -6.74 -15.81 0.93
C PHE A 131 -5.82 -16.75 1.70
N THR A 132 -5.46 -17.88 1.11
CA THR A 132 -4.45 -18.79 1.65
C THR A 132 -3.52 -19.29 0.55
N LYS A 133 -2.21 -19.06 0.70
CA LYS A 133 -1.20 -19.77 -0.09
C LYS A 133 -0.97 -21.16 0.51
N GLN A 134 -1.22 -22.18 -0.29
CA GLN A 134 -1.26 -23.58 0.14
C GLN A 134 0.09 -24.29 -0.02
N THR A 135 0.90 -23.90 -1.02
CA THR A 135 2.19 -24.55 -1.32
C THR A 135 3.35 -23.57 -1.39
N GLY A 136 4.57 -24.12 -1.39
CA GLY A 136 5.81 -23.37 -1.56
C GLY A 136 6.29 -22.71 -0.27
N THR A 137 6.95 -21.56 -0.41
CA THR A 137 7.49 -20.74 0.70
C THR A 137 6.79 -19.39 0.74
N ALA A 138 6.97 -18.63 1.83
CA ALA A 138 6.21 -17.40 2.10
C ALA A 138 4.71 -17.68 1.94
N LEU A 139 4.09 -18.18 3.00
CA LEU A 139 2.76 -18.76 3.01
C LEU A 139 1.76 -17.78 3.66
N PRO A 140 1.42 -16.64 3.03
CA PRO A 140 0.40 -15.74 3.57
C PRO A 140 -0.95 -16.46 3.68
N GLY A 141 -1.59 -16.25 4.81
CA GLY A 141 -2.99 -16.62 5.05
C GLY A 141 -3.68 -15.51 5.84
N GLY A 142 -4.90 -15.13 5.44
CA GLY A 142 -5.59 -14.01 6.08
C GLY A 142 -6.88 -13.58 5.41
N TRP A 143 -7.39 -12.45 5.88
CA TRP A 143 -8.70 -11.90 5.52
C TRP A 143 -8.59 -10.84 4.43
N LEU A 144 -9.60 -10.81 3.56
CA LEU A 144 -9.80 -9.81 2.52
C LEU A 144 -10.84 -8.79 2.98
N PHE A 145 -10.48 -7.52 2.87
CA PHE A 145 -11.31 -6.37 3.22
C PHE A 145 -11.58 -5.53 1.97
N ALA A 146 -12.81 -5.05 1.82
CA ALA A 146 -13.11 -3.99 0.86
C ALA A 146 -12.38 -2.69 1.25
N ASP A 147 -11.94 -1.91 0.26
CA ASP A 147 -11.34 -0.59 0.47
C ASP A 147 -11.85 0.43 -0.56
N THR A 148 -11.65 0.16 -1.86
CA THR A 148 -12.18 1.02 -2.93
C THR A 148 -12.79 0.17 -4.05
N ASP A 149 -13.36 0.83 -5.06
CA ASP A 149 -13.85 0.21 -6.29
C ASP A 149 -12.73 -0.38 -7.18
N MET A 150 -11.46 -0.12 -6.86
CA MET A 150 -10.27 -0.54 -7.61
C MET A 150 -9.37 -1.49 -6.84
N ARG A 151 -9.55 -1.64 -5.51
CA ARG A 151 -8.70 -2.51 -4.69
C ARG A 151 -9.37 -3.08 -3.44
N GLN A 152 -8.85 -4.21 -2.98
CA GLN A 152 -9.07 -4.77 -1.64
C GLN A 152 -7.79 -4.64 -0.80
N VAL A 153 -7.92 -4.82 0.52
CA VAL A 153 -6.77 -4.97 1.42
C VAL A 153 -6.75 -6.37 2.03
N PHE A 154 -5.59 -7.01 2.01
CA PHE A 154 -5.33 -8.25 2.72
C PHE A 154 -4.65 -7.94 4.06
N LEU A 155 -5.17 -8.52 5.14
CA LEU A 155 -4.50 -8.55 6.44
C LEU A 155 -4.40 -10.00 6.91
N GLY A 156 -3.19 -10.45 7.18
CA GLY A 156 -2.93 -11.84 7.54
C GLY A 156 -1.53 -12.06 8.05
N THR A 157 -1.13 -13.31 8.17
CA THR A 157 0.19 -13.68 8.69
C THR A 157 0.92 -14.63 7.73
N ASN A 158 2.24 -14.54 7.73
CA ASN A 158 3.08 -15.50 7.03
C ASN A 158 3.18 -16.80 7.82
N ARG A 159 2.59 -17.90 7.34
CA ARG A 159 2.61 -19.21 8.02
C ARG A 159 4.02 -19.83 8.03
N ALA A 160 4.38 -20.46 9.14
CA ALA A 160 5.65 -21.19 9.25
C ALA A 160 5.65 -22.48 8.41
N THR A 161 4.50 -23.15 8.29
CA THR A 161 4.34 -24.40 7.51
C THR A 161 3.01 -24.42 6.75
N ALA A 162 2.98 -25.20 5.67
CA ALA A 162 1.80 -25.38 4.83
C ALA A 162 0.67 -26.20 5.46
N ALA A 163 0.93 -26.91 6.56
CA ALA A 163 -0.07 -27.70 7.28
C ALA A 163 -0.70 -26.98 8.49
N GLY A 164 -0.10 -25.89 8.98
CA GLY A 164 -0.60 -25.20 10.19
C GLY A 164 -1.58 -24.07 9.90
N THR A 165 -2.56 -23.79 10.77
CA THR A 165 -3.43 -22.62 10.62
C THR A 165 -2.61 -21.31 10.74
N ALA A 166 -2.96 -20.28 9.98
CA ALA A 166 -2.39 -18.95 10.18
C ALA A 166 -2.82 -18.42 11.56
N PRO A 167 -1.90 -17.95 12.43
CA PRO A 167 -2.32 -17.22 13.62
C PRO A 167 -3.10 -15.97 13.19
N PRO A 168 -4.04 -15.50 14.04
CA PRO A 168 -4.68 -14.20 13.86
C PRO A 168 -3.68 -13.09 13.56
N TYR A 169 -4.05 -12.20 12.64
CA TYR A 169 -3.29 -10.97 12.39
C TYR A 169 -3.20 -10.14 13.67
N GLY A 170 -2.00 -9.64 13.99
CA GLY A 170 -1.73 -8.87 15.21
C GLY A 170 -1.22 -9.69 16.39
N ASP A 171 -1.33 -11.02 16.36
CA ASP A 171 -0.81 -11.88 17.44
C ASP A 171 0.73 -11.89 17.46
N ASP A 172 1.36 -11.87 16.29
CA ASP A 172 2.82 -11.75 16.13
C ASP A 172 3.14 -10.72 15.03
N PRO A 173 3.39 -9.45 15.41
CA PRO A 173 3.68 -8.37 14.47
C PRO A 173 4.88 -8.61 13.56
N SER A 174 5.78 -9.54 13.91
CA SER A 174 6.92 -9.89 13.04
C SER A 174 6.53 -10.74 11.83
N ARG A 175 5.33 -11.34 11.87
CA ARG A 175 4.77 -12.21 10.82
C ARG A 175 3.57 -11.59 10.12
N ASP A 176 3.08 -10.46 10.60
CA ASP A 176 1.98 -9.72 10.01
C ASP A 176 2.32 -9.29 8.58
N ILE A 177 1.32 -9.45 7.72
CA ILE A 177 1.34 -9.05 6.32
C ILE A 177 0.12 -8.16 6.10
N ALA A 178 0.38 -6.96 5.60
CA ALA A 178 -0.63 -6.11 4.99
C ALA A 178 -0.32 -5.93 3.51
N ALA A 179 -1.33 -6.07 2.66
CA ALA A 179 -1.14 -6.01 1.21
C ALA A 179 -2.33 -5.36 0.51
N VAL A 180 -2.08 -4.78 -0.67
CA VAL A 180 -3.14 -4.31 -1.58
C VAL A 180 -3.41 -5.38 -2.63
N ILE A 181 -4.68 -5.69 -2.90
CA ILE A 181 -5.10 -6.57 -3.98
C ILE A 181 -5.81 -5.77 -5.04
N GLU A 182 -5.35 -5.93 -6.28
CA GLU A 182 -5.87 -5.22 -7.45
C GLU A 182 -6.15 -6.21 -8.56
N ARG A 183 -7.28 -6.03 -9.24
CA ARG A 183 -7.51 -6.68 -10.53
C ARG A 183 -6.69 -5.94 -11.58
N VAL A 184 -5.92 -6.65 -12.39
CA VAL A 184 -5.01 -6.05 -13.40
C VAL A 184 -5.28 -6.54 -14.83
N ALA A 185 -6.09 -7.59 -14.98
CA ALA A 185 -6.66 -8.00 -16.27
C ALA A 185 -7.94 -8.82 -16.02
N PRO A 186 -8.68 -9.23 -17.08
CA PRO A 186 -9.70 -10.26 -16.94
C PRO A 186 -9.09 -11.53 -16.34
N PHE A 187 -9.68 -12.02 -15.25
CA PHE A 187 -9.22 -13.21 -14.52
C PHE A 187 -7.74 -13.17 -14.10
N ARG A 188 -7.20 -11.98 -13.81
CA ARG A 188 -5.83 -11.79 -13.32
C ARG A 188 -5.77 -10.68 -12.28
N TRP A 189 -5.25 -11.02 -11.12
CA TRP A 189 -5.06 -10.09 -10.00
C TRP A 189 -3.60 -10.05 -9.60
N ARG A 190 -3.24 -9.01 -8.84
CA ARG A 190 -2.00 -8.94 -8.08
C ARG A 190 -2.31 -8.65 -6.62
N MET A 191 -1.57 -9.30 -5.72
CA MET A 191 -1.45 -8.90 -4.32
C MET A 191 -0.06 -8.30 -4.12
N VAL A 192 0.01 -7.02 -3.75
CA VAL A 192 1.24 -6.25 -3.57
C VAL A 192 1.50 -6.11 -2.07
N VAL A 193 2.55 -6.77 -1.60
CA VAL A 193 3.02 -6.74 -0.22
C VAL A 193 4.21 -5.78 -0.12
N PRO A 194 4.05 -4.59 0.49
CA PRO A 194 5.18 -3.71 0.79
C PRO A 194 6.05 -4.28 1.91
N HIS A 195 7.36 -4.38 1.67
CA HIS A 195 8.32 -4.71 2.71
C HIS A 195 8.80 -3.48 3.46
N GLY A 196 9.33 -3.70 4.66
CA GLY A 196 10.14 -2.72 5.38
C GLY A 196 11.55 -2.59 4.80
N SER A 197 12.47 -2.03 5.58
CA SER A 197 13.87 -1.86 5.18
C SER A 197 14.68 -3.16 5.21
N GLY A 198 15.60 -3.35 4.25
CA GLY A 198 16.65 -4.38 4.32
C GLY A 198 16.52 -5.57 3.37
N GLY A 199 15.60 -5.55 2.41
CA GLY A 199 15.39 -6.64 1.44
C GLY A 199 14.88 -6.19 0.06
N ASP A 200 14.17 -7.09 -0.61
CA ASP A 200 13.35 -6.73 -1.77
C ASP A 200 12.29 -5.71 -1.32
N VAL A 201 11.88 -4.76 -2.17
CA VAL A 201 11.00 -3.65 -1.78
C VAL A 201 9.53 -4.08 -1.79
N LEU A 202 9.14 -4.86 -2.79
CA LEU A 202 7.78 -5.40 -2.94
C LEU A 202 7.83 -6.90 -3.21
N ASP A 203 6.96 -7.65 -2.55
CA ASP A 203 6.51 -8.97 -3.01
C ASP A 203 5.19 -8.79 -3.77
N ILE A 204 5.10 -9.39 -4.96
CA ILE A 204 3.94 -9.31 -5.82
C ILE A 204 3.50 -10.73 -6.12
N TYR A 205 2.34 -11.11 -5.62
CA TYR A 205 1.71 -12.38 -5.96
C TYR A 205 0.76 -12.15 -7.12
N GLU A 206 1.12 -12.64 -8.30
CA GLU A 206 0.17 -12.80 -9.39
C GLU A 206 -0.82 -13.89 -9.03
N LEU A 207 -2.13 -13.64 -9.19
CA LEU A 207 -3.20 -14.58 -8.91
C LEU A 207 -4.02 -14.81 -10.18
N VAL A 208 -4.04 -16.05 -10.67
CA VAL A 208 -4.81 -16.47 -11.85
C VAL A 208 -5.72 -17.65 -11.47
N PRO A 209 -7.05 -17.56 -11.62
CA PRO A 209 -7.95 -18.66 -11.33
C PRO A 209 -7.61 -19.91 -12.13
N ILE A 210 -7.73 -21.07 -11.49
CA ILE A 210 -7.67 -22.35 -12.15
C ILE A 210 -9.10 -22.72 -12.55
N PRO A 211 -9.42 -22.74 -13.85
CA PRO A 211 -10.75 -23.16 -14.28
C PRO A 211 -10.97 -24.63 -13.91
N PRO A 212 -12.18 -25.01 -13.45
CA PRO A 212 -12.50 -26.40 -13.22
C PRO A 212 -12.34 -27.20 -14.51
N LYS A 213 -11.90 -28.46 -14.40
CA LYS A 213 -11.84 -29.36 -15.55
C LYS A 213 -13.26 -29.59 -16.05
N VAL A 214 -13.51 -29.22 -17.31
CA VAL A 214 -14.78 -29.49 -17.99
C VAL A 214 -14.67 -30.85 -18.70
N PRO A 215 -15.47 -31.86 -18.32
CA PRO A 215 -15.47 -33.14 -19.02
C PRO A 215 -15.78 -32.97 -20.51
N GLY A 216 -14.98 -33.60 -21.38
CA GLY A 216 -15.14 -33.50 -22.83
C GLY A 216 -14.53 -32.25 -23.48
N ALA A 217 -14.03 -31.28 -22.70
CA ALA A 217 -13.29 -30.15 -23.25
C ALA A 217 -11.89 -30.61 -23.71
N GLY A 218 -11.61 -30.38 -25.00
CA GLY A 218 -10.26 -30.50 -25.55
C GLY A 218 -9.37 -29.32 -25.12
N PRO A 219 -8.07 -29.35 -25.46
CA PRO A 219 -7.18 -28.21 -25.26
C PRO A 219 -7.75 -26.98 -25.97
N VAL A 220 -8.06 -25.93 -25.22
CA VAL A 220 -8.48 -24.65 -25.80
C VAL A 220 -7.23 -23.98 -26.37
N VAL A 221 -7.05 -24.07 -27.69
CA VAL A 221 -6.10 -23.22 -28.41
C VAL A 221 -6.79 -21.86 -28.56
N ALA A 222 -6.23 -20.81 -27.95
CA ALA A 222 -6.72 -19.46 -28.19
C ALA A 222 -6.69 -19.20 -29.71
N PRO A 223 -7.76 -18.66 -30.32
CA PRO A 223 -7.70 -18.27 -31.72
C PRO A 223 -6.55 -17.30 -31.89
N SER A 224 -5.70 -17.54 -32.90
CA SER A 224 -4.62 -16.62 -33.24
C SER A 224 -5.22 -15.25 -33.54
N ALA A 225 -4.73 -14.22 -32.83
CA ALA A 225 -5.07 -12.83 -33.09
C ALA A 225 -4.49 -12.36 -34.42
#